data_AF-A0A7C6B1M6-F1
#
_entry.id   AF-A0A7C6B1M6-F1
#
_cell.length_a   1.000
_cell.length_b   1.000
_cell.length_c   1.000
_cell.angle_alpha   90.00
_cell.angle_beta   90.00
_cell.angle_gamma   90.00
#
_symmetry.space_group_name_H-M   'P 1'
#
loop_
_entity.id
_entity.type
_entity.pdbx_description
1 polymer ?
#
loop_
_entity_poly.entity_id
_entity_poly.type
_entity_poly.pdbx_seq_one_letter_code
_entity_poly.pdbx_strand_id
1 'polypeptide(L)'
;MAQCQCPLPSTVCGLIGRNTHPGLALDKYVESWDPDLKESGKLSEIVQKPTIEKIVKLSRQWGDNLGFSDFLTRWQKTLANRGCFQFEATTVGPLTLHLARASALENAGICLHPIYGFVYLPGTGLKGMARAYAERIWLPVQPDPVQAWQKIEDVFGWAANPDRTKQIADKGHPAQPRRNPDEAESPVIEASCGQVIFYDAWPTSCPSLIEDILNNHHASYYQDQ
;
A
#
# COMPACT_ATOMS: atom_id res chain seq x y z
N MET A 1 -37.57 11.92 -17.80
CA MET A 1 -36.20 12.22 -17.35
C MET A 1 -35.90 11.33 -16.16
N ALA A 2 -34.96 10.41 -16.28
CA ALA A 2 -34.55 9.57 -15.15
C ALA A 2 -33.84 10.46 -14.13
N GLN A 3 -34.34 10.52 -12.89
CA GLN A 3 -33.61 11.17 -11.81
C GLN A 3 -32.33 10.38 -11.56
N CYS A 4 -31.17 11.03 -11.64
CA CYS A 4 -29.92 10.43 -11.19
C CYS A 4 -30.02 10.25 -9.68
N GLN A 5 -30.31 9.02 -9.24
CA GLN A 5 -30.43 8.72 -7.82
C GLN A 5 -29.03 8.50 -7.27
N CYS A 6 -28.67 9.25 -6.21
CA CYS A 6 -27.44 9.00 -5.46
C CYS A 6 -27.35 7.51 -5.13
N PRO A 7 -26.24 6.82 -5.42
CA PRO A 7 -26.10 5.38 -5.21
C PRO A 7 -25.94 4.99 -3.72
N LEU A 8 -26.34 5.88 -2.81
CA LEU A 8 -26.28 5.70 -1.37
C LEU A 8 -27.71 5.72 -0.77
N PRO A 9 -27.94 4.98 0.32
CA PRO A 9 -29.21 5.04 1.03
C PRO A 9 -29.52 6.46 1.52
N SER A 10 -30.79 6.88 1.46
CA SER A 10 -31.24 8.23 1.87
C SER A 10 -30.88 8.57 3.33
N THR A 11 -30.85 7.56 4.20
CA THR A 11 -30.43 7.70 5.61
C THR A 11 -28.95 8.09 5.75
N VAL A 12 -28.11 7.71 4.79
CA VAL A 12 -26.67 8.03 4.77
C VAL A 12 -26.44 9.41 4.14
N CYS A 13 -27.21 9.79 3.11
CA CYS A 13 -27.03 11.05 2.39
C CYS A 13 -27.01 12.27 3.33
N GLY A 14 -27.91 12.32 4.32
CA GLY A 14 -27.95 13.41 5.31
C GLY A 14 -26.77 13.44 6.31
N LEU A 15 -25.99 12.37 6.38
CA LEU A 15 -24.85 12.21 7.29
C LEU A 15 -23.49 12.47 6.61
N ILE A 16 -23.41 12.37 5.27
CA ILE A 16 -22.15 12.53 4.52
C ILE A 16 -21.46 13.86 4.84
N GLY A 17 -22.22 14.95 4.96
CA GLY A 17 -21.69 16.28 5.29
C GLY A 17 -21.05 16.37 6.68
N ARG A 18 -21.26 15.38 7.56
CA ARG A 18 -20.65 15.28 8.88
C ARG A 18 -19.35 14.47 8.89
N ASN A 19 -18.98 13.85 7.76
CA ASN A 19 -17.78 13.03 7.70
C ASN A 19 -16.52 13.89 7.81
N THR A 20 -15.68 13.55 8.77
CA THR A 20 -14.35 14.14 8.95
C THR A 20 -13.23 13.21 8.48
N HIS A 21 -13.51 11.92 8.30
CA HIS A 21 -12.50 10.90 8.01
C HIS A 21 -12.13 10.88 6.51
N PRO A 22 -10.87 11.15 6.13
CA PRO A 22 -10.48 11.26 4.72
C PRO A 22 -10.61 9.92 3.97
N GLY A 23 -10.23 8.79 4.59
CA GLY A 23 -10.40 7.47 3.97
C GLY A 23 -11.86 7.09 3.69
N LEU A 24 -12.79 7.40 4.61
CA LEU A 24 -14.21 7.16 4.39
C LEU A 24 -14.77 8.07 3.29
N ALA A 25 -14.30 9.32 3.23
CA ALA A 25 -14.63 10.25 2.14
C ALA A 25 -14.19 9.70 0.77
N LEU A 26 -12.96 9.20 0.68
CA LEU A 26 -12.39 8.71 -0.57
C LEU A 26 -12.95 7.34 -1.00
N ASP A 27 -13.14 6.42 -0.06
CA ASP A 27 -13.43 5.01 -0.39
C ASP A 27 -14.93 4.69 -0.41
N LYS A 28 -15.76 5.46 0.30
CA LYS A 28 -17.18 5.13 0.52
C LYS A 28 -18.14 6.26 0.15
N TYR A 29 -17.75 7.52 0.37
CA TYR A 29 -18.63 8.68 0.13
C TYR A 29 -18.16 9.57 -1.01
N VAL A 30 -17.32 9.02 -1.87
CA VAL A 30 -16.75 9.73 -3.00
C VAL A 30 -17.84 10.04 -4.01
N GLU A 31 -17.90 11.29 -4.43
CA GLU A 31 -18.81 11.73 -5.48
C GLU A 31 -18.15 11.38 -6.83
N SER A 32 -18.83 10.58 -7.64
CA SER A 32 -18.33 10.09 -8.94
C SER A 32 -19.38 10.16 -10.04
N TRP A 33 -20.47 10.88 -9.80
CA TRP A 33 -21.58 11.08 -10.73
C TRP A 33 -21.97 12.56 -10.76
N ASP A 34 -22.56 13.03 -11.86
CA ASP A 34 -23.08 14.39 -11.96
C ASP A 34 -24.50 14.45 -11.36
N PRO A 35 -24.71 15.16 -10.23
CA PRO A 35 -26.04 15.32 -9.64
C PRO A 35 -26.99 16.19 -10.49
N ASP A 36 -26.45 17.05 -11.35
CA ASP A 36 -27.23 17.99 -12.18
C ASP A 36 -27.55 17.42 -13.58
N LEU A 37 -27.01 16.24 -13.94
CA LEU A 37 -27.15 15.60 -15.27
C LEU A 37 -26.86 16.57 -16.44
N LYS A 38 -25.87 17.46 -16.30
CA LYS A 38 -25.49 18.35 -17.39
C LYS A 38 -24.78 17.51 -18.44
N GLU A 39 -25.45 17.26 -19.57
CA GLU A 39 -24.88 16.52 -20.72
C GLU A 39 -23.57 17.14 -21.25
N SER A 40 -23.26 18.39 -20.88
CA SER A 40 -22.11 19.16 -21.32
C SER A 40 -21.16 19.51 -20.16
N GLY A 41 -20.32 18.56 -19.76
CA GLY A 41 -19.23 18.80 -18.82
C GLY A 41 -18.30 17.60 -18.69
N LYS A 42 -16.98 17.83 -18.59
CA LYS A 42 -16.05 16.75 -18.27
C LYS A 42 -16.23 16.39 -16.79
N LEU A 43 -16.69 15.17 -16.50
CA LEU A 43 -16.86 14.66 -15.13
C LEU A 43 -15.61 14.86 -14.24
N SER A 44 -14.42 14.82 -14.85
CA SER A 44 -13.15 15.11 -14.18
C SER A 44 -13.10 16.52 -13.56
N GLU A 45 -13.65 17.52 -14.24
CA GLU A 45 -13.64 18.92 -13.80
C GLU A 45 -14.80 19.24 -12.85
N ILE A 46 -16.00 18.73 -13.15
CA ILE A 46 -17.22 19.10 -12.40
C ILE A 46 -17.43 18.26 -11.12
N VAL A 47 -16.88 17.04 -11.07
CA VAL A 47 -17.12 16.10 -9.96
C VAL A 47 -15.81 15.65 -9.34
N GLN A 48 -14.88 15.09 -10.11
CA GLN A 48 -13.68 14.46 -9.54
C GLN A 48 -12.76 15.48 -8.85
N LYS A 49 -12.43 16.59 -9.51
CA LYS A 49 -11.54 17.61 -8.94
C LYS A 49 -12.09 18.22 -7.63
N PRO A 50 -13.33 18.74 -7.55
CA PRO A 50 -13.90 19.23 -6.30
C PRO A 50 -13.92 18.17 -5.18
N THR A 51 -14.15 16.91 -5.55
CA THR A 51 -14.13 15.78 -4.61
C THR A 51 -12.73 15.54 -4.05
N ILE A 52 -11.70 15.56 -4.90
CA ILE A 52 -10.29 15.45 -4.49
C ILE A 52 -9.90 16.62 -3.58
N GLU A 53 -10.25 17.86 -3.95
CA GLU A 53 -9.97 19.07 -3.15
C GLU A 53 -10.60 18.97 -1.74
N LYS A 54 -11.83 18.44 -1.65
CA LYS A 54 -12.52 18.18 -0.38
C LYS A 54 -11.76 17.16 0.47
N ILE A 55 -11.29 16.07 -0.11
CA ILE A 55 -10.52 15.02 0.59
C ILE A 55 -9.17 15.56 1.06
N VAL A 56 -8.48 16.34 0.22
CA VAL A 56 -7.23 17.03 0.59
C VAL A 56 -7.47 17.96 1.79
N LYS A 57 -8.54 18.76 1.77
CA LYS A 57 -8.90 19.63 2.89
C LYS A 57 -9.15 18.84 4.18
N LEU A 58 -9.89 17.74 4.10
CA LEU A 58 -10.13 16.86 5.25
C LEU A 58 -8.81 16.31 5.82
N SER A 59 -7.89 15.87 4.96
CA SER A 59 -6.60 15.31 5.40
C SER A 59 -5.74 16.29 6.19
N ARG A 60 -5.78 17.59 5.84
CA ARG A 60 -5.02 18.65 6.53
C ARG A 60 -5.49 18.88 7.96
N GLN A 61 -6.78 18.69 8.21
CA GLN A 61 -7.39 18.90 9.53
C GLN A 61 -7.43 17.60 10.36
N TRP A 62 -7.15 16.46 9.73
CA TRP A 62 -7.38 15.16 10.31
C TRP A 62 -6.42 14.82 11.46
N GLY A 63 -5.16 15.25 11.36
CA GLY A 63 -4.15 14.98 12.39
C GLY A 63 -4.54 15.49 13.77
N ASP A 64 -5.06 16.71 13.84
CA ASP A 64 -5.53 17.34 15.07
C ASP A 64 -6.80 16.66 15.60
N ASN A 65 -7.77 16.40 14.72
CA ASN A 65 -9.02 15.71 15.06
C ASN A 65 -8.79 14.30 15.62
N LEU A 66 -7.74 13.62 15.14
CA LEU A 66 -7.38 12.28 15.57
C LEU A 66 -6.60 12.30 16.90
N GLY A 67 -5.92 13.39 17.27
CA GLY A 67 -4.91 13.35 18.33
C GLY A 67 -3.73 12.46 17.93
N PHE A 68 -3.21 12.65 16.71
CA PHE A 68 -2.24 11.76 16.07
C PHE A 68 -0.99 11.48 16.93
N SER A 69 -0.47 12.49 17.64
CA SER A 69 0.70 12.38 18.51
C SER A 69 0.57 11.28 19.57
N ASP A 70 -0.62 11.13 20.15
CA ASP A 70 -0.88 10.15 21.20
C ASP A 70 -0.98 8.74 20.63
N PHE A 71 -1.52 8.59 19.43
CA PHE A 71 -1.52 7.33 18.70
C PHE A 71 -0.10 6.91 18.31
N LEU A 72 0.68 7.82 17.74
CA LEU A 72 2.06 7.55 17.36
C LEU A 72 2.91 7.15 18.57
N THR A 73 2.79 7.87 19.68
CA THR A 73 3.52 7.56 20.93
C THR A 73 3.17 6.16 21.44
N ARG A 74 1.89 5.77 21.41
CA ARG A 74 1.46 4.42 21.82
C ARG A 74 1.99 3.35 20.88
N TRP A 75 2.00 3.63 19.58
CA TRP A 75 2.53 2.71 18.57
C TRP A 75 4.03 2.48 18.74
N GLN A 76 4.83 3.55 18.85
CA GLN A 76 6.28 3.47 19.08
C GLN A 76 6.62 2.73 20.37
N LYS A 77 5.91 2.98 21.47
CA LYS A 77 6.07 2.22 22.72
C LYS A 77 5.76 0.73 22.54
N THR A 78 4.71 0.42 21.79
CA THR A 78 4.33 -0.96 21.48
C THR A 78 5.42 -1.68 20.67
N LEU A 79 6.02 -1.00 19.70
CA LEU A 79 7.14 -1.53 18.90
C LEU A 79 8.42 -1.69 19.74
N ALA A 80 8.76 -0.69 20.54
CA ALA A 80 9.94 -0.73 21.43
C ALA A 80 9.86 -1.89 22.43
N ASN A 81 8.68 -2.10 23.04
CA ASN A 81 8.45 -3.20 23.98
C ASN A 81 8.55 -4.59 23.32
N ARG A 82 8.49 -4.67 22.00
CA ARG A 82 8.71 -5.91 21.23
C ARG A 82 10.15 -6.08 20.75
N GLY A 83 11.07 -5.19 21.15
CA GLY A 83 12.45 -5.20 20.66
C GLY A 83 12.57 -4.87 19.17
N CYS A 84 11.59 -4.16 18.61
CA CYS A 84 11.59 -3.80 17.20
C CYS A 84 12.72 -2.80 16.91
N PHE A 85 13.54 -3.11 15.91
CA PHE A 85 14.46 -2.14 15.31
C PHE A 85 13.64 -1.06 14.59
N GLN A 86 13.80 0.18 15.01
CA GLN A 86 13.06 1.33 14.47
C GLN A 86 14.03 2.29 13.80
N PHE A 87 13.62 2.81 12.66
CA PHE A 87 14.33 3.88 11.96
C PHE A 87 13.30 4.81 11.32
N GLU A 88 13.74 6.03 11.03
CA GLU A 88 12.93 7.04 10.35
C GLU A 88 13.54 7.36 8.99
N ALA A 89 12.68 7.65 8.02
CA ALA A 89 13.09 8.10 6.69
C ALA A 89 12.08 9.12 6.17
N THR A 90 12.55 10.04 5.35
CA THR A 90 11.73 11.07 4.71
C THR A 90 11.65 10.78 3.22
N THR A 91 10.45 10.90 2.65
CA THR A 91 10.26 10.76 1.21
C THR A 91 10.94 11.91 0.47
N VAL A 92 11.68 11.60 -0.60
CA VAL A 92 12.37 12.63 -1.41
C VAL A 92 11.38 13.48 -2.22
N GLY A 93 10.20 12.95 -2.51
CA GLY A 93 9.12 13.65 -3.20
C GLY A 93 7.76 13.07 -2.82
N PRO A 94 6.69 13.48 -3.53
CA PRO A 94 5.36 12.89 -3.37
C PRO A 94 5.41 11.37 -3.51
N LEU A 95 4.74 10.67 -2.60
CA LEU A 95 4.66 9.21 -2.58
C LEU A 95 3.20 8.80 -2.50
N THR A 96 2.82 7.87 -3.37
CA THR A 96 1.53 7.21 -3.32
C THR A 96 1.71 5.70 -3.44
N LEU A 97 0.79 4.96 -2.83
CA LEU A 97 0.68 3.51 -2.89
C LEU A 97 -0.75 3.16 -3.28
N HIS A 98 -0.96 1.96 -3.81
CA HIS A 98 -2.29 1.48 -4.21
C HIS A 98 -2.93 2.27 -5.36
N LEU A 99 -2.14 2.80 -6.30
CA LEU A 99 -2.65 3.42 -7.54
C LEU A 99 -3.54 2.48 -8.36
N ALA A 100 -3.26 1.17 -8.32
CA ALA A 100 -4.05 0.15 -9.03
C ALA A 100 -5.28 -0.34 -8.24
N ARG A 101 -5.56 0.25 -7.07
CA ARG A 101 -6.72 -0.15 -6.28
C ARG A 101 -7.99 0.32 -6.97
N ALA A 102 -8.93 -0.61 -7.16
CA ALA A 102 -10.25 -0.28 -7.65
C ALA A 102 -10.91 0.79 -6.75
N SER A 103 -11.21 1.94 -7.35
CA SER A 103 -11.88 3.05 -6.69
C SER A 103 -12.77 3.77 -7.70
N ALA A 104 -13.72 4.56 -7.21
CA ALA A 104 -14.61 5.34 -8.08
C ALA A 104 -13.87 6.48 -8.81
N LEU A 105 -12.69 6.86 -8.31
CA LEU A 105 -11.79 7.83 -8.91
C LEU A 105 -10.56 7.08 -9.39
N GLU A 106 -10.66 6.45 -10.55
CA GLU A 106 -9.66 5.55 -11.19
C GLU A 106 -8.22 5.75 -10.68
N ASN A 107 -7.65 6.94 -10.87
CA ASN A 107 -6.24 7.25 -10.58
C ASN A 107 -5.99 7.91 -9.20
N ALA A 108 -7.01 8.09 -8.36
CA ALA A 108 -6.88 8.70 -7.03
C ALA A 108 -6.65 7.67 -5.91
N GLY A 109 -6.12 6.49 -6.25
CA GLY A 109 -5.79 5.46 -5.28
C GLY A 109 -4.66 5.88 -4.35
N ILE A 110 -4.90 5.80 -3.03
CA ILE A 110 -3.89 6.03 -1.99
C ILE A 110 -4.08 5.06 -0.81
N CYS A 111 -2.97 4.64 -0.19
CA CYS A 111 -3.00 3.78 0.99
C CYS A 111 -3.26 4.59 2.26
N LEU A 112 -4.51 4.58 2.73
CA LEU A 112 -4.92 5.21 3.99
C LEU A 112 -5.17 4.13 5.05
N HIS A 113 -4.80 4.43 6.30
CA HIS A 113 -5.06 3.52 7.42
C HIS A 113 -6.58 3.36 7.59
N PRO A 114 -7.14 2.14 7.56
CA PRO A 114 -8.60 1.93 7.50
C PRO A 114 -9.38 2.55 8.67
N ILE A 115 -8.76 2.61 9.85
CA ILE A 115 -9.36 3.12 11.08
C ILE A 115 -8.96 4.58 11.34
N TYR A 116 -7.77 4.98 10.89
CA TYR A 116 -7.14 6.23 11.32
C TYR A 116 -6.93 7.21 10.19
N GLY A 117 -7.32 6.91 8.96
CA GLY A 117 -7.39 7.85 7.83
C GLY A 117 -6.08 8.48 7.35
N PHE A 118 -4.95 8.30 8.03
CA PHE A 118 -3.66 8.84 7.60
C PHE A 118 -2.96 7.91 6.60
N VAL A 119 -2.07 8.47 5.78
CA VAL A 119 -1.23 7.69 4.86
C VAL A 119 -0.18 6.91 5.64
N TYR A 120 0.02 5.64 5.30
CA TYR A 120 1.03 4.78 5.91
C TYR A 120 1.65 3.84 4.88
N LEU A 121 2.80 3.24 5.20
CA LEU A 121 3.39 2.17 4.39
C LEU A 121 3.09 0.81 5.04
N PRO A 122 2.35 -0.08 4.36
CA PRO A 122 2.09 -1.40 4.89
C PRO A 122 3.38 -2.21 5.10
N GLY A 123 3.45 -2.96 6.20
CA GLY A 123 4.58 -3.85 6.51
C GLY A 123 4.81 -4.90 5.42
N THR A 124 3.75 -5.33 4.72
CA THR A 124 3.85 -6.21 3.55
C THR A 124 4.55 -5.54 2.37
N GLY A 125 4.29 -4.25 2.12
CA GLY A 125 4.99 -3.46 1.10
C GLY A 125 6.46 -3.27 1.44
N LEU A 126 6.77 -2.96 2.70
CA LEU A 126 8.15 -2.86 3.20
C LEU A 126 8.89 -4.20 3.06
N LYS A 127 8.24 -5.31 3.46
CA LYS A 127 8.78 -6.68 3.30
C LYS A 127 9.07 -6.98 1.83
N GLY A 128 8.13 -6.64 0.94
CA GLY A 128 8.28 -6.84 -0.50
C GLY A 128 9.45 -6.06 -1.09
N MET A 129 9.58 -4.78 -0.76
CA MET A 129 10.70 -3.94 -1.21
C MET A 129 12.05 -4.45 -0.67
N ALA A 130 12.11 -4.81 0.61
CA ALA A 130 13.33 -5.37 1.22
C ALA A 130 13.74 -6.70 0.56
N ARG A 131 12.77 -7.58 0.26
CA ARG A 131 13.02 -8.83 -0.45
C ARG A 131 13.51 -8.59 -1.87
N ALA A 132 12.84 -7.70 -2.61
CA ALA A 132 13.24 -7.33 -3.96
C ALA A 132 14.66 -6.75 -4.01
N TYR A 133 15.01 -5.88 -3.06
CA TYR A 133 16.37 -5.38 -2.92
C TYR A 133 17.37 -6.51 -2.62
N ALA A 134 17.02 -7.40 -1.69
CA ALA A 134 17.87 -8.52 -1.31
C ALA A 134 18.18 -9.44 -2.52
N GLU A 135 17.17 -9.75 -3.33
CA GLU A 135 17.30 -10.63 -4.50
C GLU A 135 17.96 -9.94 -5.70
N ARG A 136 17.65 -8.66 -5.96
CA ARG A 136 18.07 -7.97 -7.20
C ARG A 136 19.35 -7.16 -7.07
N ILE A 137 19.68 -6.68 -5.87
CA ILE A 137 20.80 -5.76 -5.66
C ILE A 137 21.84 -6.37 -4.73
N TRP A 138 21.41 -6.94 -3.60
CA TRP A 138 22.34 -7.48 -2.61
C TRP A 138 22.91 -8.84 -2.99
N LEU A 139 22.07 -9.78 -3.46
CA LEU A 139 22.47 -11.14 -3.83
C LEU A 139 23.56 -11.19 -4.92
N PRO A 140 23.49 -10.44 -6.04
CA PRO A 140 24.48 -10.53 -7.11
C PRO A 140 25.91 -10.11 -6.71
N VAL A 141 26.06 -9.36 -5.61
CA VAL A 141 27.37 -8.91 -5.11
C VAL A 141 27.91 -9.77 -3.96
N GLN A 142 27.22 -10.87 -3.61
CA GLN A 142 27.69 -11.79 -2.56
C GLN A 142 28.70 -12.80 -3.11
N PRO A 143 29.74 -13.15 -2.34
CA PRO A 143 30.75 -14.13 -2.77
C PRO A 143 30.18 -15.56 -2.83
N ASP A 144 29.24 -15.89 -1.94
CA ASP A 144 28.53 -17.17 -1.93
C ASP A 144 27.03 -16.94 -2.15
N PRO A 145 26.54 -17.10 -3.40
CA PRO A 145 25.14 -16.85 -3.72
C PRO A 145 24.20 -17.87 -3.09
N VAL A 146 24.65 -19.10 -2.79
CA VAL A 146 23.82 -20.14 -2.16
C VAL A 146 23.57 -19.79 -0.70
N GLN A 147 24.64 -19.46 0.04
CA GLN A 147 24.51 -19.00 1.43
C GLN A 147 23.70 -17.70 1.51
N ALA A 148 23.91 -16.78 0.57
CA ALA A 148 23.15 -15.54 0.51
C ALA A 148 21.65 -15.80 0.28
N TRP A 149 21.29 -16.71 -0.63
CA TRP A 149 19.89 -17.09 -0.86
C TRP A 149 19.26 -17.74 0.39
N GLN A 150 19.99 -18.62 1.07
CA GLN A 150 19.52 -19.20 2.33
C GLN A 150 19.19 -18.12 3.36
N LYS A 151 20.04 -17.08 3.47
CA LYS A 151 19.78 -15.93 4.35
C LYS A 151 18.54 -15.13 3.95
N ILE A 152 18.29 -14.98 2.64
CA ILE A 152 17.05 -14.35 2.15
C ILE A 152 15.84 -15.19 2.58
N GLU A 153 15.88 -16.50 2.38
CA GLU A 153 14.83 -17.41 2.83
C GLU A 153 14.64 -17.38 4.35
N ASP A 154 15.70 -17.28 5.14
CA ASP A 154 15.62 -17.21 6.60
C ASP A 154 14.96 -15.90 7.07
N VAL A 155 15.25 -14.78 6.40
CA VAL A 155 14.65 -13.48 6.72
C VAL A 155 13.16 -13.44 6.34
N PHE A 156 12.83 -13.87 5.12
CA PHE A 156 11.49 -13.63 4.55
C PHE A 156 10.53 -14.83 4.64
N GLY A 157 11.07 -16.03 4.85
CA GLY A 157 10.37 -17.30 4.76
C GLY A 157 10.18 -17.79 3.33
N TRP A 158 9.72 -19.02 3.22
CA TRP A 158 9.31 -19.66 1.97
C TRP A 158 8.11 -20.59 2.20
N ALA A 159 7.43 -20.92 1.12
CA ALA A 159 6.40 -21.95 1.09
C ALA A 159 6.43 -22.65 -0.27
N ALA A 160 5.78 -23.80 -0.37
CA ALA A 160 5.58 -24.49 -1.63
C ALA A 160 4.73 -23.61 -2.57
N ASN A 161 5.34 -23.13 -3.66
CA ASN A 161 4.66 -22.42 -4.73
C ASN A 161 5.35 -22.67 -6.07
N PRO A 162 4.68 -22.44 -7.22
CA PRO A 162 5.24 -22.71 -8.53
C PRO A 162 6.56 -21.96 -8.81
N ASP A 163 6.73 -20.75 -8.27
CA ASP A 163 7.92 -19.94 -8.50
C ASP A 163 9.14 -20.52 -7.78
N ARG A 164 8.97 -21.00 -6.55
CA ARG A 164 10.04 -21.69 -5.81
C ARG A 164 10.46 -22.98 -6.51
N THR A 165 9.50 -23.75 -7.00
CA THR A 165 9.81 -24.98 -7.76
C THR A 165 10.63 -24.66 -9.00
N LYS A 166 10.30 -23.59 -9.73
CA LYS A 166 11.09 -23.12 -10.88
C LYS A 166 12.48 -22.64 -10.47
N GLN A 167 12.59 -21.88 -9.38
CA GLN A 167 13.86 -21.39 -8.84
C GLN A 167 14.80 -22.54 -8.46
N ILE A 168 14.29 -23.63 -7.88
CA ILE A 168 15.12 -24.79 -7.51
C ILE A 168 15.52 -25.61 -8.75
N ALA A 169 14.63 -25.69 -9.75
CA ALA A 169 14.92 -26.42 -10.98
C ALA A 169 15.91 -25.69 -11.90
N ASP A 170 16.02 -24.36 -11.76
CA ASP A 170 16.93 -23.53 -12.54
C ASP A 170 18.38 -23.65 -12.04
N LYS A 171 19.26 -24.22 -12.86
CA LYS A 171 20.69 -24.37 -12.58
C LYS A 171 21.42 -23.03 -12.43
N GLY A 172 20.87 -21.95 -12.98
CA GLY A 172 21.42 -20.60 -12.86
C GLY A 172 20.99 -19.88 -11.59
N HIS A 173 20.06 -20.45 -10.81
CA HIS A 173 19.51 -19.84 -9.62
C HIS A 173 20.09 -20.49 -8.34
N PRO A 174 20.46 -19.73 -7.30
CA PRO A 174 21.10 -20.27 -6.10
C PRO A 174 20.16 -21.03 -5.13
N ALA A 175 18.91 -21.27 -5.52
CA ALA A 175 17.91 -21.85 -4.62
C ALA A 175 18.11 -23.37 -4.50
N GLN A 176 17.99 -23.89 -3.27
CA GLN A 176 18.16 -25.31 -2.98
C GLN A 176 17.02 -25.82 -2.08
N PRO A 177 16.71 -27.13 -2.12
CA PRO A 177 15.86 -27.76 -1.11
C PRO A 177 16.46 -27.54 0.30
N ARG A 178 15.62 -27.14 1.26
CA ARG A 178 16.03 -26.93 2.66
C ARG A 178 15.78 -28.21 3.45
N ARG A 179 16.73 -28.61 4.30
CA ARG A 179 16.68 -29.79 5.19
C ARG A 179 17.18 -29.39 6.58
N ASN A 180 16.98 -30.26 7.57
CA ASN A 180 17.54 -30.05 8.90
C ASN A 180 19.08 -30.15 8.81
N PRO A 181 19.83 -29.10 9.19
CA PRO A 181 21.30 -29.13 9.15
C PRO A 181 21.93 -30.21 10.04
N ASP A 182 21.24 -30.61 11.12
CA ASP A 182 21.74 -31.61 12.07
C ASP A 182 21.50 -33.06 11.61
N GLU A 183 20.68 -33.26 10.57
CA GLU A 183 20.27 -34.59 10.07
C GLU A 183 20.34 -34.63 8.55
N ALA A 184 21.42 -35.21 8.00
CA ALA A 184 21.70 -35.25 6.56
C ALA A 184 20.59 -35.90 5.71
N GLU A 185 19.85 -36.85 6.28
CA GLU A 185 18.74 -37.55 5.60
C GLU A 185 17.34 -37.04 5.99
N SER A 186 17.25 -35.94 6.72
CA SER A 186 15.97 -35.34 7.09
C SER A 186 15.12 -34.99 5.85
N PRO A 187 13.78 -35.08 5.94
CA PRO A 187 12.90 -34.69 4.84
C PRO A 187 13.08 -33.22 4.46
N VAL A 188 12.72 -32.87 3.22
CA VAL A 188 12.76 -31.48 2.75
C VAL A 188 11.72 -30.66 3.52
N ILE A 189 12.13 -29.50 4.00
CA ILE A 189 11.27 -28.53 4.67
C ILE A 189 10.49 -27.75 3.59
N GLU A 190 9.20 -28.06 3.44
CA GLU A 190 8.36 -27.49 2.38
C GLU A 190 8.04 -26.01 2.59
N ALA A 191 8.00 -25.55 3.84
CA ALA A 191 7.73 -24.17 4.19
C ALA A 191 8.42 -23.78 5.50
N SER A 192 8.78 -22.51 5.62
CA SER A 192 9.23 -21.90 6.86
C SER A 192 8.74 -20.47 6.94
N CYS A 193 8.34 -20.05 8.15
CA CYS A 193 8.16 -18.64 8.44
C CYS A 193 9.52 -17.93 8.43
N GLY A 194 9.52 -16.68 7.97
CA GLY A 194 10.71 -15.82 8.08
C GLY A 194 10.96 -15.40 9.52
N GLN A 195 12.21 -15.11 9.85
CA GLN A 195 12.66 -14.71 11.18
C GLN A 195 12.45 -13.23 11.46
N VAL A 196 12.14 -12.42 10.44
CA VAL A 196 11.93 -10.97 10.57
C VAL A 196 10.47 -10.61 10.36
N ILE A 197 9.92 -9.87 11.33
CA ILE A 197 8.55 -9.32 11.29
C ILE A 197 8.62 -7.86 10.85
N PHE A 198 7.89 -7.53 9.79
CA PHE A 198 7.76 -6.17 9.27
C PHE A 198 6.47 -5.55 9.79
N TYR A 199 6.59 -4.45 10.53
CA TYR A 199 5.47 -3.65 10.97
C TYR A 199 5.17 -2.52 9.99
N ASP A 200 3.95 -2.00 10.04
CA ASP A 200 3.53 -0.84 9.28
C ASP A 200 4.38 0.39 9.66
N ALA A 201 4.93 1.08 8.66
CA ALA A 201 5.59 2.36 8.92
C ALA A 201 4.54 3.46 8.98
N TRP A 202 4.41 4.03 10.17
CA TRP A 202 3.56 5.17 10.44
C TRP A 202 4.35 6.46 10.20
N PRO A 203 3.70 7.54 9.74
CA PRO A 203 4.37 8.81 9.56
C PRO A 203 4.71 9.44 10.94
N THR A 204 5.77 10.22 11.02
CA THR A 204 6.18 10.89 12.28
C THR A 204 5.30 12.09 12.63
N SER A 205 4.55 12.59 11.65
CA SER A 205 3.48 13.58 11.78
C SER A 205 2.36 13.23 10.81
N CYS A 206 1.10 13.54 11.13
CA CYS A 206 -0.01 13.22 10.24
C CYS A 206 0.18 13.90 8.87
N PRO A 207 0.33 13.14 7.77
CA PRO A 207 0.64 13.68 6.47
C PRO A 207 -0.59 14.33 5.86
N SER A 208 -0.38 15.46 5.20
CA SER A 208 -1.40 16.10 4.37
C SER A 208 -1.32 15.53 2.96
N LEU A 209 -2.49 15.27 2.37
CA LEU A 209 -2.58 14.90 0.97
C LEU A 209 -2.37 16.14 0.09
N ILE A 210 -1.87 15.90 -1.12
CA ILE A 210 -1.76 16.91 -2.18
C ILE A 210 -2.48 16.38 -3.42
N GLU A 211 -2.95 17.31 -4.24
CA GLU A 211 -3.44 17.02 -5.59
C GLU A 211 -2.25 16.93 -6.54
N ASP A 212 -2.29 15.95 -7.45
CA ASP A 212 -1.32 15.79 -8.53
C ASP A 212 -2.03 15.27 -9.79
N ILE A 213 -1.45 15.53 -10.96
CA ILE A 213 -2.04 15.21 -12.27
C ILE A 213 -1.09 14.34 -13.09
N LEU A 214 -1.60 13.21 -13.56
CA LEU A 214 -0.90 12.34 -14.52
C LEU A 214 -1.51 12.52 -15.91
N ASN A 215 -0.73 13.08 -16.84
CA ASN A 215 -1.09 13.22 -18.24
C ASN A 215 -0.40 12.14 -19.08
N ASN A 216 -1.16 11.15 -19.56
CA ASN A 216 -0.63 10.13 -20.47
C ASN A 216 -0.60 10.67 -21.91
N HIS A 217 0.59 10.72 -22.52
CA HIS A 217 0.79 11.17 -23.90
C HIS A 217 0.82 10.02 -24.94
N HIS A 218 0.62 8.76 -24.54
CA HIS A 218 0.66 7.60 -25.43
C HIS A 218 -0.69 7.30 -26.09
N ALA A 219 -1.14 8.18 -26.98
CA ALA A 219 -2.42 8.04 -27.69
C ALA A 219 -2.55 6.71 -28.45
N SER A 220 -1.46 6.17 -28.99
CA SER A 220 -1.45 4.91 -29.76
C SER A 220 -1.85 3.68 -28.92
N TYR A 221 -1.70 3.71 -27.60
CA TYR A 221 -2.11 2.60 -26.73
C TYR A 221 -3.64 2.49 -26.58
N TYR A 222 -4.38 3.58 -26.81
CA TYR A 222 -5.83 3.65 -26.69
C TYR A 222 -6.57 3.56 -28.03
N GLN A 223 -5.87 3.32 -29.14
CA GLN A 223 -6.47 3.30 -30.47
C GLN A 223 -7.16 1.95 -30.80
N ASP A 224 -6.83 0.88 -30.08
CA ASP A 224 -7.32 -0.48 -30.35
C ASP A 224 -8.35 -0.99 -29.31
N GLN A 225 -9.01 -0.09 -28.56
CA GLN A 225 -10.12 -0.43 -27.66
C GLN A 225 -11.46 0.11 -28.15
#